data_AF-A0A3P7JRL7-F1
#
_entry.id   AF-A0A3P7JRL7-F1
#
_cell.length_a   1.000
_cell.length_b   1.000
_cell.length_c   1.000
_cell.angle_alpha   90.00
_cell.angle_beta   90.00
_cell.angle_gamma   90.00
#
_symmetry.space_group_name_H-M   'P 1'
#
loop_
_entity.id
_entity.type
_entity.pdbx_description
1 polymer ?
#
loop_
_entity_poly.entity_id
_entity_poly.type
_entity_poly.pdbx_seq_one_letter_code
_entity_poly.pdbx_strand_id
1 'polypeptide(L)'
;MPSKRDVDDDAKFKSPNKVTFKSRLKASLKSVQIEASAHSREKFLSDLRKAREITDVNETNDFLDKMRCRLDNPDVLSVDTVHQLMISYRDNQNYNGMISLVEDLSRIEDCTLIDTQVIRYQYAFALARRNKEGDRERSLATVLNIIESTTDKEALSPDVICLAGRIYKDKFIASNYEDREALNNAVSWYRKAFEMSPLEHSGINLTTLLRASGEHFESNAEMQQIAVVLNSLLGRKGALHQLTDYWDVATYFEVSVLAENYQKACEAALKMAMLKPPVWFLKSTMENIKLINRCAATISPIEKEKQQFLFWSEFFMEAIDSETEVTCARFPVLIQELTKQFTPSYLTLNVTERSMILSHVLENSQQKKPPPGIHRWHFTAGNIKAVSASKRDDRSMFLYVHENSDDFNLVFPSAAHCNKFVTVVLTKRRLEYLLAAL
;
A
#
# COMPACT_ATOMS: atom_id res chain seq x y z
N MET A 1 -76.89 16.66 -64.32
CA MET A 1 -77.38 15.54 -63.48
C MET A 1 -77.02 14.23 -64.17
N PRO A 2 -76.68 13.13 -63.47
CA PRO A 2 -75.85 12.88 -62.27
C PRO A 2 -74.55 12.07 -62.63
N SER A 3 -73.37 12.27 -62.01
CA SER A 3 -72.85 11.67 -60.75
C SER A 3 -72.76 10.13 -60.72
N LYS A 4 -71.53 9.54 -60.71
CA LYS A 4 -70.95 8.75 -59.59
C LYS A 4 -69.78 7.78 -59.95
N ARG A 5 -68.79 7.78 -59.05
CA ARG A 5 -67.94 6.66 -58.52
C ARG A 5 -66.77 6.20 -59.38
N ASP A 6 -65.53 6.50 -58.96
CA ASP A 6 -64.71 5.83 -57.92
C ASP A 6 -64.41 4.37 -58.26
N VAL A 7 -63.16 4.05 -58.59
CA VAL A 7 -62.33 3.01 -57.94
C VAL A 7 -60.85 3.32 -58.22
N ASP A 8 -60.18 3.91 -57.23
CA ASP A 8 -58.76 3.73 -56.97
C ASP A 8 -58.58 2.31 -56.41
N ASP A 9 -57.80 1.44 -57.06
CA ASP A 9 -57.34 0.19 -56.45
C ASP A 9 -55.95 -0.18 -57.02
N ASP A 10 -54.92 0.45 -56.45
CA ASP A 10 -53.59 -0.18 -56.40
C ASP A 10 -52.74 0.39 -55.24
N ALA A 11 -53.38 0.56 -54.07
CA ALA A 11 -52.66 0.82 -52.83
C ALA A 11 -52.14 -0.51 -52.25
N LYS A 12 -50.93 -0.89 -52.68
CA LYS A 12 -50.10 -1.93 -52.08
C LYS A 12 -50.12 -1.82 -50.54
N PHE A 13 -50.88 -2.70 -49.89
CA PHE A 13 -50.76 -3.00 -48.47
C PHE A 13 -49.37 -3.59 -48.18
N LYS A 14 -48.37 -2.74 -47.89
CA LYS A 14 -47.15 -3.15 -47.20
C LYS A 14 -47.51 -3.48 -45.75
N SER A 15 -47.69 -4.76 -45.44
CA SER A 15 -47.86 -5.22 -44.05
C SER A 15 -46.65 -4.81 -43.19
N PRO A 16 -46.84 -4.31 -41.96
CA PRO A 16 -45.73 -3.95 -41.09
C PRO A 16 -45.03 -5.24 -40.60
N ASN A 17 -43.73 -5.33 -40.85
CA ASN A 17 -42.75 -6.25 -40.24
C ASN A 17 -43.30 -7.60 -39.72
N LYS A 18 -43.51 -8.56 -40.63
CA LYS A 18 -43.68 -9.97 -40.26
C LYS A 18 -42.33 -10.56 -39.78
N VAL A 19 -42.01 -10.39 -38.50
CA VAL A 19 -40.86 -11.04 -37.86
C VAL A 19 -41.12 -12.54 -37.81
N THR A 20 -40.25 -13.34 -38.43
CA THR A 20 -40.40 -14.81 -38.47
C THR A 20 -40.31 -15.43 -37.07
N PHE A 21 -40.97 -16.56 -36.85
CA PHE A 21 -40.83 -17.33 -35.61
C PHE A 21 -39.36 -17.67 -35.31
N LYS A 22 -38.59 -18.06 -36.34
CA LYS A 22 -37.15 -18.31 -36.25
C LYS A 22 -36.36 -17.11 -35.72
N SER A 23 -36.65 -15.89 -36.19
CA SER A 23 -35.99 -14.68 -35.70
C SER A 23 -36.42 -14.32 -34.27
N ARG A 24 -37.69 -14.52 -33.90
CA ARG A 24 -38.14 -14.31 -32.51
C ARG A 24 -37.49 -15.30 -31.55
N LEU A 25 -37.46 -16.59 -31.91
CA LEU A 25 -36.84 -17.63 -31.10
C LEU A 25 -35.33 -17.40 -30.93
N LYS A 26 -34.62 -17.03 -32.00
CA LYS A 26 -33.19 -16.64 -31.92
C LYS A 26 -32.97 -15.45 -30.99
N ALA A 27 -33.83 -14.43 -31.05
CA ALA A 27 -33.73 -13.26 -30.18
C ALA A 27 -33.97 -13.64 -28.71
N SER A 28 -34.99 -14.46 -28.41
CA SER A 28 -35.27 -14.94 -27.06
C SER A 28 -34.12 -15.79 -26.50
N LEU A 29 -33.58 -16.74 -27.28
CA LEU A 29 -32.43 -17.54 -26.85
C LEU A 29 -31.17 -16.69 -26.62
N LYS A 30 -30.93 -15.70 -27.49
CA LYS A 30 -29.82 -14.75 -27.30
C LYS A 30 -30.01 -13.91 -26.03
N SER A 31 -31.24 -13.49 -25.70
CA SER A 31 -31.53 -12.77 -24.45
C SER A 31 -31.21 -13.62 -23.23
N VAL A 32 -31.65 -14.88 -23.20
CA VAL A 32 -31.37 -15.82 -22.10
C VAL A 32 -29.87 -16.07 -21.97
N GLN A 33 -29.15 -16.21 -23.10
CA GLN A 33 -27.69 -16.36 -23.08
C GLN A 33 -27.01 -15.13 -22.47
N ILE A 34 -27.40 -13.91 -22.88
CA ILE A 34 -26.84 -12.66 -22.33
C ILE A 34 -27.06 -12.57 -20.81
N GLU A 35 -28.26 -12.89 -20.35
CA GLU A 35 -28.59 -12.91 -18.91
C GLU A 35 -27.77 -13.96 -18.15
N ALA A 36 -27.61 -15.16 -18.70
CA ALA A 36 -26.81 -16.22 -18.10
C ALA A 36 -25.32 -15.85 -18.02
N SER A 37 -24.74 -15.26 -19.07
CA SER A 37 -23.36 -14.78 -19.06
C SER A 37 -23.17 -13.62 -18.07
N ALA A 38 -24.14 -12.69 -17.99
CA ALA A 38 -24.12 -11.62 -16.99
C ALA A 38 -24.15 -12.17 -15.55
N HIS A 39 -25.01 -13.16 -15.29
CA HIS A 39 -25.07 -13.81 -13.98
C HIS A 39 -23.77 -14.53 -13.63
N SER A 40 -23.16 -15.21 -14.60
CA SER A 40 -21.88 -15.91 -14.42
C SER A 40 -20.73 -14.96 -14.08
N ARG A 41 -20.66 -13.80 -14.76
CA ARG A 41 -19.71 -12.73 -14.44
C ARG A 41 -19.95 -12.13 -13.07
N GLU A 42 -21.19 -11.80 -12.73
CA GLU A 42 -21.50 -11.24 -11.41
C GLU A 42 -21.15 -12.22 -10.28
N LYS A 43 -21.41 -13.52 -10.49
CA LYS A 43 -21.01 -14.53 -9.51
C LYS A 43 -19.50 -14.62 -9.34
N PHE A 44 -18.74 -14.56 -10.45
CA PHE A 44 -17.28 -14.51 -10.39
C PHE A 44 -16.77 -13.31 -9.59
N LEU A 45 -17.29 -12.12 -9.88
CA LEU A 45 -16.93 -10.88 -9.18
C LEU A 45 -17.34 -10.92 -7.69
N SER A 46 -18.51 -11.48 -7.39
CA SER A 46 -18.96 -11.67 -6.01
C SER A 46 -18.06 -12.61 -5.23
N ASP A 47 -17.56 -13.67 -5.84
CA ASP A 47 -16.66 -14.60 -5.18
C ASP A 47 -15.25 -14.01 -5.01
N LEU A 48 -14.78 -13.16 -5.93
CA LEU A 48 -13.56 -12.37 -5.73
C LEU A 48 -13.68 -11.39 -4.55
N ARG A 49 -14.85 -10.77 -4.35
CA ARG A 49 -15.08 -9.91 -3.17
C ARG A 49 -14.96 -10.69 -1.87
N LYS A 50 -15.45 -11.93 -1.82
CA LYS A 50 -15.30 -12.81 -0.65
C LYS A 50 -13.86 -13.23 -0.40
N ALA A 51 -13.02 -13.33 -1.44
CA ALA A 51 -11.60 -13.62 -1.27
C ALA A 51 -10.89 -12.59 -0.37
N ARG A 52 -11.38 -11.34 -0.33
CA ARG A 52 -10.85 -10.28 0.54
C ARG A 52 -11.17 -10.47 2.03
N GLU A 53 -12.07 -11.40 2.37
CA GLU A 53 -12.41 -11.73 3.75
C GLU A 53 -11.44 -12.77 4.35
N ILE A 54 -10.65 -13.44 3.49
CA ILE A 54 -9.62 -14.39 3.91
C ILE A 54 -8.44 -13.58 4.48
N THR A 55 -8.04 -13.88 5.71
CA THR A 55 -6.99 -13.14 6.40
C THR A 55 -5.59 -13.59 6.02
N ASP A 56 -5.43 -14.87 5.67
CA ASP A 56 -4.13 -15.43 5.28
C ASP A 56 -3.86 -15.19 3.79
N VAL A 57 -2.69 -14.61 3.49
CA VAL A 57 -2.32 -14.24 2.11
C VAL A 57 -2.07 -15.46 1.23
N ASN A 58 -1.54 -16.56 1.78
CA ASN A 58 -1.26 -17.77 1.01
C ASN A 58 -2.57 -18.50 0.68
N GLU A 59 -3.47 -18.65 1.67
CA GLU A 59 -4.80 -19.22 1.44
C GLU A 59 -5.61 -18.39 0.44
N THR A 60 -5.48 -17.05 0.49
CA THR A 60 -6.11 -16.16 -0.47
C THR A 60 -5.57 -16.40 -1.88
N ASN A 61 -4.24 -16.47 -2.05
CA ASN A 61 -3.62 -16.73 -3.35
C ASN A 61 -4.01 -18.10 -3.91
N ASP A 62 -4.05 -19.16 -3.09
CA ASP A 62 -4.52 -20.49 -3.50
C ASP A 62 -5.99 -20.46 -3.98
N PHE A 63 -6.83 -19.65 -3.33
CA PHE A 63 -8.21 -19.43 -3.75
C PHE A 63 -8.28 -18.68 -5.09
N LEU A 64 -7.48 -17.63 -5.27
CA LEU A 64 -7.42 -16.85 -6.51
C LEU A 64 -6.93 -17.69 -7.70
N ASP A 65 -5.97 -18.59 -7.48
CA ASP A 65 -5.49 -19.52 -8.51
C ASP A 65 -6.59 -20.52 -8.93
N LYS A 66 -7.43 -20.98 -7.99
CA LYS A 66 -8.63 -21.77 -8.32
C LYS A 66 -9.67 -20.94 -9.08
N MET A 67 -9.85 -19.67 -8.70
CA MET A 67 -10.75 -18.75 -9.40
C MET A 67 -10.31 -18.52 -10.84
N ARG A 68 -9.00 -18.43 -11.11
CA ARG A 68 -8.45 -18.25 -12.45
C ARG A 68 -8.94 -19.29 -13.45
N CYS A 69 -9.09 -20.56 -13.05
CA CYS A 69 -9.60 -21.64 -13.91
C CYS A 69 -11.02 -21.36 -14.42
N ARG A 70 -11.81 -20.52 -13.75
CA ARG A 70 -13.16 -20.14 -14.20
C ARG A 70 -13.14 -19.18 -15.39
N LEU A 71 -12.00 -18.53 -15.67
CA LEU A 71 -11.81 -17.69 -16.85
C LEU A 71 -11.69 -18.50 -18.14
N ASP A 72 -11.52 -19.82 -18.06
CA ASP A 72 -11.59 -20.71 -19.23
C ASP A 72 -13.00 -20.74 -19.85
N ASN A 73 -14.01 -20.27 -19.12
CA ASN A 73 -15.36 -20.08 -19.64
C ASN A 73 -15.48 -18.73 -20.39
N PRO A 74 -15.79 -18.72 -21.70
CA PRO A 74 -15.96 -17.49 -22.48
C PRO A 74 -17.04 -16.54 -21.94
N ASP A 75 -18.06 -17.06 -21.24
CA ASP A 75 -19.10 -16.25 -20.62
C ASP A 75 -18.60 -15.43 -19.43
N VAL A 76 -17.48 -15.85 -18.82
CA VAL A 76 -16.84 -15.18 -17.68
C VAL A 76 -15.68 -14.31 -18.14
N LEU A 77 -14.96 -14.73 -19.19
CA LEU A 77 -13.78 -14.04 -19.70
C LEU A 77 -14.14 -12.66 -20.30
N SER A 78 -13.79 -11.60 -19.58
CA SER A 78 -14.06 -10.22 -19.97
C SER A 78 -12.99 -9.29 -19.39
N VAL A 79 -12.89 -8.06 -19.93
CA VAL A 79 -11.94 -7.06 -19.44
C VAL A 79 -12.10 -6.81 -17.95
N ASP A 80 -13.35 -6.68 -17.49
CA ASP A 80 -13.67 -6.40 -16.09
C ASP A 80 -13.30 -7.56 -15.16
N THR A 81 -13.67 -8.80 -15.51
CA THR A 81 -13.33 -9.97 -14.68
C THR A 81 -11.83 -10.22 -14.60
N VAL A 82 -11.10 -10.08 -15.70
CA VAL A 82 -9.63 -10.18 -15.73
C VAL A 82 -9.01 -9.05 -14.89
N HIS A 83 -9.45 -7.81 -15.08
CA HIS A 83 -8.95 -6.66 -14.34
C HIS A 83 -9.19 -6.80 -12.82
N GLN A 84 -10.36 -7.25 -12.39
CA GLN A 84 -10.68 -7.47 -10.97
C GLN A 84 -9.88 -8.63 -10.36
N LEU A 85 -9.61 -9.69 -11.13
CA LEU A 85 -8.70 -10.76 -10.69
C LEU A 85 -7.27 -10.23 -10.53
N MET A 86 -6.78 -9.42 -11.48
CA MET A 86 -5.46 -8.79 -11.37
C MET A 86 -5.34 -7.88 -10.15
N ILE A 87 -6.37 -7.07 -9.85
CA ILE A 87 -6.42 -6.26 -8.62
C ILE A 87 -6.36 -7.16 -7.39
N SER A 88 -7.10 -8.27 -7.38
CA SER A 88 -7.11 -9.21 -6.25
C SER A 88 -5.73 -9.85 -6.03
N TYR A 89 -5.01 -10.23 -7.10
CA TYR A 89 -3.62 -10.67 -6.97
C TYR A 89 -2.69 -9.57 -6.48
N ARG A 90 -2.87 -8.34 -6.99
CA ARG A 90 -2.05 -7.18 -6.60
C ARG A 90 -2.17 -6.88 -5.11
N ASP A 91 -3.39 -6.91 -4.58
CA ASP A 91 -3.67 -6.65 -3.17
C ASP A 91 -2.98 -7.70 -2.27
N ASN A 92 -2.79 -8.92 -2.78
CA ASN A 92 -2.05 -10.04 -2.16
C ASN A 92 -0.58 -10.17 -2.61
N GLN A 93 -0.06 -9.16 -3.32
CA GLN A 93 1.32 -9.10 -3.85
C GLN A 93 1.73 -10.30 -4.73
N ASN A 94 0.78 -11.03 -5.33
CA ASN A 94 1.06 -12.13 -6.25
C ASN A 94 1.31 -11.61 -7.67
N TYR A 95 2.43 -10.90 -7.84
CA TYR A 95 2.81 -10.32 -9.13
C TYR A 95 3.10 -11.39 -10.20
N ASN A 96 3.56 -12.59 -9.80
CA ASN A 96 3.74 -13.71 -10.72
C ASN A 96 2.40 -14.20 -11.29
N GLY A 97 1.36 -14.28 -10.46
CA GLY A 97 0.00 -14.61 -10.87
C GLY A 97 -0.55 -13.62 -11.90
N MET A 98 -0.35 -12.32 -11.66
CA MET A 98 -0.76 -11.26 -12.61
C MET A 98 -0.03 -11.38 -13.96
N ILE A 99 1.28 -11.55 -13.94
CA ILE A 99 2.11 -11.63 -15.16
C ILE A 99 1.76 -12.87 -15.96
N SER A 100 1.72 -14.04 -15.30
CA SER A 100 1.38 -15.30 -15.96
C SER A 100 -0.04 -15.29 -16.52
N LEU A 101 -1.00 -14.62 -15.88
CA LEU A 101 -2.36 -14.47 -16.42
C LEU A 101 -2.35 -13.77 -17.78
N VAL A 102 -1.64 -12.65 -17.89
CA VAL A 102 -1.55 -11.90 -19.15
C VAL A 102 -0.74 -12.67 -20.20
N GLU A 103 0.34 -13.35 -19.79
CA GLU A 103 1.16 -14.19 -20.68
C GLU A 103 0.44 -15.46 -21.17
N ASP A 104 -0.56 -15.95 -20.45
CA ASP A 104 -1.41 -17.06 -20.91
C ASP A 104 -2.52 -16.54 -21.84
N LEU A 105 -3.16 -15.43 -21.49
CA LEU A 105 -4.18 -14.80 -22.34
C LEU A 105 -3.62 -14.37 -23.70
N SER A 106 -2.34 -13.98 -23.77
CA SER A 106 -1.68 -13.64 -25.04
C SER A 106 -1.44 -14.82 -25.98
N ARG A 107 -1.59 -16.05 -25.49
CA ARG A 107 -1.50 -17.27 -26.30
C ARG A 107 -2.83 -17.63 -26.97
N ILE A 108 -3.93 -17.00 -26.54
CA ILE A 108 -5.24 -17.18 -27.14
C ILE A 108 -5.29 -16.36 -28.44
N GLU A 109 -5.60 -17.03 -29.55
CA GLU A 109 -5.75 -16.38 -30.85
C GLU A 109 -6.87 -15.32 -30.79
N ASP A 110 -6.63 -14.15 -31.39
CA ASP A 110 -7.55 -13.00 -31.42
C ASP A 110 -7.99 -12.44 -30.04
N CYS A 111 -7.25 -12.71 -28.96
CA CYS A 111 -7.56 -12.16 -27.64
C CYS A 111 -7.18 -10.68 -27.51
N THR A 112 -8.13 -9.79 -27.74
CA THR A 112 -7.95 -8.32 -27.64
C THR A 112 -8.04 -7.77 -26.22
N LEU A 113 -8.36 -8.60 -25.22
CA LEU A 113 -8.51 -8.17 -23.82
C LEU A 113 -7.21 -7.56 -23.28
N ILE A 114 -6.08 -8.19 -23.60
CA ILE A 114 -4.76 -7.77 -23.14
C ILE A 114 -4.29 -6.45 -23.77
N ASP A 115 -4.92 -6.01 -24.85
CA ASP A 115 -4.59 -4.74 -25.50
C ASP A 115 -5.22 -3.54 -24.79
N THR A 116 -6.20 -3.80 -23.91
CA THR A 116 -6.87 -2.74 -23.15
C THR A 116 -5.91 -2.06 -22.17
N GLN A 117 -5.98 -0.72 -22.12
CA GLN A 117 -5.09 0.11 -21.30
C GLN A 117 -5.05 -0.32 -19.82
N VAL A 118 -6.19 -0.70 -19.25
CA VAL A 118 -6.29 -1.13 -17.85
C VAL A 118 -5.53 -2.43 -17.58
N ILE A 119 -5.60 -3.42 -18.47
CA ILE A 119 -4.88 -4.69 -18.31
C ILE A 119 -3.38 -4.47 -18.55
N ARG A 120 -3.02 -3.72 -19.58
CA ARG A 120 -1.61 -3.37 -19.88
C ARG A 120 -0.94 -2.61 -18.73
N TYR A 121 -1.68 -1.69 -18.10
CA TYR A 121 -1.20 -0.97 -16.92
C TYR A 121 -0.93 -1.93 -15.75
N GLN A 122 -1.88 -2.81 -15.40
CA GLN A 122 -1.68 -3.77 -14.30
C GLN A 122 -0.54 -4.75 -14.60
N TYR A 123 -0.36 -5.14 -15.87
CA TYR A 123 0.75 -5.97 -16.31
C TYR A 123 2.10 -5.27 -16.12
N ALA A 124 2.22 -4.03 -16.60
CA ALA A 124 3.43 -3.24 -16.42
C ALA A 124 3.73 -2.98 -14.93
N PHE A 125 2.70 -2.70 -14.13
CA PHE A 125 2.82 -2.54 -12.70
C PHE A 125 3.37 -3.82 -12.04
N ALA A 126 2.81 -4.98 -12.36
CA ALA A 126 3.26 -6.26 -11.81
C ALA A 126 4.73 -6.55 -12.17
N LEU A 127 5.15 -6.29 -13.41
CA LEU A 127 6.56 -6.41 -13.83
C LEU A 127 7.47 -5.49 -13.00
N ALA A 128 7.12 -4.21 -12.86
CA ALA A 128 7.91 -3.25 -12.09
C ALA A 128 8.08 -3.69 -10.62
N ARG A 129 7.03 -4.28 -10.03
CA ARG A 129 7.05 -4.77 -8.66
C ARG A 129 7.79 -6.10 -8.49
N ARG A 130 7.66 -7.03 -9.44
CA ARG A 130 8.36 -8.32 -9.43
C ARG A 130 9.87 -8.14 -9.58
N ASN A 131 10.27 -7.21 -10.46
CA ASN A 131 11.64 -6.74 -10.57
C ASN A 131 12.70 -7.84 -10.80
N LYS A 132 12.37 -8.86 -11.60
CA LYS A 132 13.37 -9.81 -12.13
C LYS A 132 14.14 -9.18 -13.30
N GLU A 133 15.21 -9.84 -13.73
CA GLU A 133 16.00 -9.41 -14.88
C GLU A 133 15.12 -9.19 -16.13
N GLY A 134 15.22 -8.00 -16.73
CA GLY A 134 14.42 -7.58 -17.88
C GLY A 134 12.99 -7.10 -17.57
N ASP A 135 12.49 -7.25 -16.35
CA ASP A 135 11.12 -6.83 -16.01
C ASP A 135 10.95 -5.31 -16.07
N ARG A 136 11.94 -4.54 -15.60
CA ARG A 136 11.88 -3.07 -15.60
C ARG A 136 11.84 -2.52 -17.02
N GLU A 137 12.64 -3.09 -17.91
CA GLU A 137 12.72 -2.71 -19.33
C GLU A 137 11.40 -3.04 -20.02
N ARG A 138 10.85 -4.25 -19.82
CA ARG A 138 9.54 -4.65 -20.35
C ARG A 138 8.41 -3.78 -19.81
N SER A 139 8.44 -3.46 -18.51
CA SER A 139 7.47 -2.60 -17.86
C SER A 139 7.48 -1.20 -18.46
N LEU A 140 8.67 -0.58 -18.54
CA LEU A 140 8.83 0.75 -19.11
C LEU A 140 8.40 0.80 -20.57
N ALA A 141 8.81 -0.17 -21.39
CA ALA A 141 8.39 -0.26 -22.79
C ALA A 141 6.87 -0.38 -22.92
N THR A 142 6.22 -1.17 -22.04
CA THR A 142 4.76 -1.30 -22.03
C THR A 142 4.10 0.03 -21.69
N VAL A 143 4.57 0.73 -20.65
CA VAL A 143 4.03 2.03 -20.21
C VAL A 143 4.21 3.09 -21.30
N LEU A 144 5.40 3.23 -21.87
CA LEU A 144 5.66 4.18 -22.95
C LEU A 144 4.78 3.89 -24.16
N ASN A 145 4.61 2.63 -24.53
CA ASN A 145 3.72 2.27 -25.63
C ASN A 145 2.25 2.60 -25.31
N ILE A 146 1.77 2.45 -24.07
CA ILE A 146 0.41 2.93 -23.69
C ILE A 146 0.32 4.44 -23.93
N ILE A 147 1.29 5.21 -23.45
CA ILE A 147 1.31 6.67 -23.55
C ILE A 147 1.36 7.13 -25.02
N GLU A 148 2.14 6.47 -25.87
CA GLU A 148 2.29 6.79 -27.29
C GLU A 148 1.09 6.36 -28.14
N SER A 149 0.50 5.19 -27.85
CA SER A 149 -0.65 4.67 -28.60
C SER A 149 -1.97 5.34 -28.24
N THR A 150 -2.05 6.00 -27.08
CA THR A 150 -3.24 6.73 -26.66
C THR A 150 -3.34 8.06 -27.40
N THR A 151 -4.18 8.11 -28.44
CA THR A 151 -4.36 9.32 -29.28
C THR A 151 -5.05 10.45 -28.51
N ASP A 152 -6.04 10.09 -27.68
CA ASP A 152 -6.74 11.05 -26.83
C ASP A 152 -6.03 11.20 -25.49
N LYS A 153 -5.31 12.33 -25.33
CA LYS A 153 -4.57 12.62 -24.11
C LYS A 153 -5.47 12.78 -22.87
N GLU A 154 -6.76 13.07 -23.04
CA GLU A 154 -7.71 13.16 -21.92
C GLU A 154 -8.14 11.76 -21.43
N ALA A 155 -8.04 10.74 -22.28
CA ALA A 155 -8.30 9.35 -21.91
C ALA A 155 -7.11 8.67 -21.21
N LEU A 156 -5.92 9.28 -21.25
CA LEU A 156 -4.73 8.75 -20.58
C LEU A 156 -4.84 8.95 -19.07
N SER A 157 -4.81 7.84 -18.32
CA SER A 157 -4.84 7.93 -16.86
C SER A 157 -3.52 8.52 -16.32
N PRO A 158 -3.57 9.48 -15.36
CA PRO A 158 -2.40 9.97 -14.66
C PRO A 158 -1.57 8.86 -14.01
N ASP A 159 -2.21 7.76 -13.58
CA ASP A 159 -1.52 6.62 -12.97
C ASP A 159 -0.53 5.93 -13.91
N VAL A 160 -0.82 5.93 -15.23
CA VAL A 160 0.10 5.39 -16.25
C VAL A 160 1.37 6.24 -16.31
N ILE A 161 1.22 7.57 -16.25
CA ILE A 161 2.33 8.52 -16.26
C ILE A 161 3.15 8.42 -14.96
N CYS A 162 2.46 8.32 -13.82
CA CYS A 162 3.07 8.09 -12.52
C CYS A 162 3.84 6.77 -12.47
N LEU A 163 3.39 5.72 -13.17
CA LEU A 163 4.12 4.45 -13.25
C LEU A 163 5.43 4.58 -14.02
N ALA A 164 5.49 5.37 -15.09
CA ALA A 164 6.76 5.70 -15.75
C ALA A 164 7.72 6.38 -14.77
N GLY A 165 7.25 7.41 -14.06
CA GLY A 165 8.02 8.09 -13.03
C GLY A 165 8.49 7.15 -11.91
N ARG A 166 7.62 6.21 -11.50
CA ARG A 166 7.94 5.18 -10.50
C ARG A 166 9.06 4.26 -10.95
N ILE A 167 9.01 3.75 -12.18
CA ILE A 167 10.05 2.85 -12.71
C ILE A 167 11.41 3.55 -12.74
N TYR A 168 11.45 4.82 -13.17
CA TYR A 168 12.68 5.60 -13.13
C TYR A 168 13.15 5.91 -11.71
N LYS A 169 12.23 6.21 -10.78
CA LYS A 169 12.55 6.36 -9.36
C LYS A 169 13.18 5.08 -8.81
N ASP A 170 12.60 3.92 -9.10
CA ASP A 170 13.10 2.63 -8.64
C ASP A 170 14.46 2.30 -9.28
N LYS A 171 14.72 2.70 -10.53
CA LYS A 171 16.06 2.64 -11.16
C LYS A 171 17.07 3.52 -10.42
N PHE A 172 16.72 4.76 -10.13
CA PHE A 172 17.56 5.68 -9.35
C PHE A 172 17.90 5.11 -7.96
N ILE A 173 16.91 4.61 -7.23
CA ILE A 173 17.12 3.98 -5.92
C ILE A 173 18.03 2.74 -6.06
N ALA A 174 17.78 1.88 -7.06
CA ALA A 174 18.57 0.66 -7.27
C ALA A 174 20.03 0.94 -7.68
N SER A 175 20.30 2.09 -8.31
CA SER A 175 21.66 2.56 -8.62
C SER A 175 22.41 3.11 -7.39
N ASN A 176 21.91 2.89 -6.17
CA ASN A 176 22.39 3.55 -4.96
C ASN A 176 22.44 5.08 -5.12
N TYR A 177 21.42 5.63 -5.78
CA TYR A 177 21.22 7.07 -5.97
C TYR A 177 22.30 7.75 -6.83
N GLU A 178 22.95 7.01 -7.73
CA GLU A 178 24.00 7.52 -8.61
C GLU A 178 23.48 7.86 -10.02
N ASP A 179 22.42 7.18 -10.50
CA ASP A 179 21.85 7.39 -11.82
C ASP A 179 21.04 8.69 -11.91
N ARG A 180 21.73 9.79 -12.22
CA ARG A 180 21.12 11.11 -12.39
C ARG A 180 20.19 11.19 -13.59
N GLU A 181 20.39 10.37 -14.61
CA GLU A 181 19.50 10.35 -15.77
C GLU A 181 18.15 9.75 -15.38
N ALA A 182 18.14 8.65 -14.64
CA ALA A 182 16.92 8.08 -14.08
C ALA A 182 16.22 9.06 -13.13
N LEU A 183 16.95 9.79 -12.29
CA LEU A 183 16.38 10.84 -11.44
C LEU A 183 15.69 11.93 -12.27
N ASN A 184 16.36 12.47 -13.29
CA ASN A 184 15.81 13.52 -14.14
C ASN A 184 14.58 13.04 -14.92
N ASN A 185 14.59 11.81 -15.42
CA ASN A 185 13.43 11.19 -16.06
C ASN A 185 12.28 11.01 -15.07
N ALA A 186 12.54 10.54 -13.84
CA ALA A 186 11.52 10.40 -12.82
C ALA A 186 10.86 11.75 -12.50
N VAL A 187 11.67 12.81 -12.30
CA VAL A 187 11.18 14.18 -12.08
C VAL A 187 10.31 14.64 -13.27
N SER A 188 10.76 14.44 -14.50
CA SER A 188 10.01 14.83 -15.70
C SER A 188 8.65 14.14 -15.79
N TRP A 189 8.59 12.83 -15.53
CA TRP A 189 7.34 12.08 -15.58
C TRP A 189 6.37 12.47 -14.46
N TYR A 190 6.85 12.64 -13.23
CA TYR A 190 5.99 13.08 -12.13
C TYR A 190 5.52 14.53 -12.30
N ARG A 191 6.35 15.42 -12.86
CA ARG A 191 5.96 16.78 -13.24
C ARG A 191 4.82 16.75 -14.26
N LYS A 192 4.99 16.00 -15.33
CA LYS A 192 3.96 15.83 -16.36
C LYS A 192 2.65 15.25 -15.78
N ALA A 193 2.74 14.28 -14.87
CA ALA A 193 1.57 13.72 -14.21
C ALA A 193 0.85 14.76 -13.35
N PHE A 194 1.60 15.57 -12.59
CA PHE A 194 1.05 16.60 -11.71
C PHE A 194 0.43 17.77 -12.49
N GLU A 195 1.03 18.19 -13.60
CA GLU A 195 0.49 19.20 -14.51
C GLU A 195 -0.81 18.73 -15.19
N MET A 196 -0.89 17.45 -15.55
CA MET A 196 -2.10 16.84 -16.12
C MET A 196 -3.22 16.73 -15.07
N SER A 197 -2.88 16.24 -13.88
CA SER A 197 -3.82 16.11 -12.77
C SER A 197 -3.08 16.26 -11.44
N PRO A 198 -3.39 17.30 -10.63
CA PRO A 198 -2.74 17.52 -9.35
C PRO A 198 -3.27 16.52 -8.31
N LEU A 199 -2.64 15.34 -8.29
CA LEU A 199 -2.92 14.26 -7.34
C LEU A 199 -1.87 14.25 -6.22
N GLU A 200 -2.28 13.76 -5.05
CA GLU A 200 -1.41 13.68 -3.87
C GLU A 200 -0.15 12.87 -4.15
N HIS A 201 -0.32 11.68 -4.74
CA HIS A 201 0.79 10.77 -5.00
C HIS A 201 1.74 11.31 -6.08
N SER A 202 1.27 12.06 -7.08
CA SER A 202 2.17 12.66 -8.09
C SER A 202 2.94 13.83 -7.49
N GLY A 203 2.27 14.70 -6.73
CA GLY A 203 2.88 15.85 -6.07
C GLY A 203 3.92 15.48 -5.00
N ILE A 204 3.64 14.46 -4.19
CA ILE A 204 4.56 14.05 -3.13
C ILE A 204 5.84 13.39 -3.69
N ASN A 205 5.69 12.55 -4.72
CA ASN A 205 6.84 11.94 -5.39
C ASN A 205 7.65 13.01 -6.14
N LEU A 206 7.00 13.96 -6.82
CA LEU A 206 7.69 15.07 -7.48
C LEU A 206 8.52 15.89 -6.49
N THR A 207 7.91 16.35 -5.39
CA THR A 207 8.61 17.14 -4.36
C THR A 207 9.76 16.35 -3.73
N THR A 208 9.57 15.05 -3.47
CA THR A 208 10.61 14.16 -2.95
C THR A 208 11.79 14.04 -3.91
N LEU A 209 11.53 13.91 -5.21
CA LEU A 209 12.59 13.79 -6.22
C LEU A 209 13.29 15.13 -6.48
N LEU A 210 12.58 16.26 -6.44
CA LEU A 210 13.18 17.59 -6.48
C LEU A 210 14.17 17.77 -5.33
N ARG A 211 13.77 17.38 -4.11
CA ARG A 211 14.68 17.34 -2.95
C ARG A 211 15.89 16.44 -3.19
N ALA A 212 15.69 15.28 -3.84
CA ALA A 212 16.78 14.37 -4.23
C ALA A 212 17.73 14.92 -5.31
N SER A 213 17.25 15.85 -6.14
CA SER A 213 18.06 16.61 -7.08
C SER A 213 18.88 17.73 -6.43
N GLY A 214 18.68 17.99 -5.13
CA GLY A 214 19.36 19.05 -4.37
C GLY A 214 18.54 20.33 -4.23
N GLU A 215 17.27 20.34 -4.64
CA GLU A 215 16.40 21.50 -4.47
C GLU A 215 15.97 21.64 -3.00
N HIS A 216 15.87 22.89 -2.54
CA HIS A 216 15.42 23.22 -1.20
C HIS A 216 14.03 23.88 -1.24
N PHE A 217 13.20 23.53 -0.26
CA PHE A 217 11.82 24.01 -0.17
C PHE A 217 11.72 25.55 -0.14
N GLU A 218 12.66 26.20 0.55
CA GLU A 218 12.71 27.66 0.69
C GLU A 218 13.07 28.38 -0.62
N SER A 219 13.83 27.73 -1.51
CA SER A 219 14.37 28.33 -2.73
C SER A 219 13.64 27.93 -4.00
N ASN A 220 12.75 26.93 -3.94
CA ASN A 220 12.11 26.34 -5.12
C ASN A 220 10.59 26.63 -5.15
N ALA A 221 10.17 27.51 -6.06
CA ALA A 221 8.78 27.92 -6.21
C ALA A 221 7.85 26.78 -6.64
N GLU A 222 8.33 25.81 -7.44
CA GLU A 222 7.57 24.63 -7.84
C GLU A 222 7.23 23.77 -6.60
N MET A 223 8.20 23.51 -5.72
CA MET A 223 7.97 22.77 -4.46
C MET A 223 6.96 23.49 -3.56
N GLN A 224 7.05 24.81 -3.45
CA GLN A 224 6.11 25.63 -2.66
C GLN A 224 4.69 25.55 -3.23
N GLN A 225 4.54 25.65 -4.55
CA GLN A 225 3.25 25.52 -5.22
C GLN A 225 2.65 24.13 -5.03
N ILE A 226 3.45 23.07 -5.19
CA ILE A 226 3.00 21.69 -4.94
C ILE A 226 2.52 21.56 -3.49
N ALA A 227 3.25 22.09 -2.51
CA ALA A 227 2.86 22.02 -1.11
C ALA A 227 1.55 22.76 -0.82
N VAL A 228 1.29 23.92 -1.44
CA VAL A 228 0.00 24.61 -1.33
C VAL A 228 -1.13 23.73 -1.84
N VAL A 229 -0.93 23.09 -3.00
CA VAL A 229 -1.90 22.16 -3.58
C VAL A 229 -2.12 20.97 -2.65
N LEU A 230 -1.07 20.29 -2.20
CA LEU A 230 -1.16 19.13 -1.31
C LEU A 230 -1.89 19.47 0.01
N ASN A 231 -1.57 20.61 0.62
CA ASN A 231 -2.26 21.07 1.83
C ASN A 231 -3.75 21.35 1.57
N SER A 232 -4.10 21.88 0.40
CA SER A 232 -5.50 22.08 0.00
C SER A 232 -6.23 20.75 -0.22
N LEU A 233 -5.60 19.77 -0.87
CA LEU A 233 -6.15 18.42 -1.06
C LEU A 233 -6.45 17.75 0.30
N LEU A 234 -5.45 17.74 1.19
CA LEU A 234 -5.59 17.18 2.54
C LEU A 234 -6.61 17.95 3.38
N GLY A 235 -6.62 19.28 3.30
CA GLY A 235 -7.59 20.12 4.02
C GLY A 235 -9.04 19.81 3.67
N ARG A 236 -9.32 19.42 2.42
CA ARG A 236 -10.67 18.97 2.00
C ARG A 236 -11.06 17.60 2.56
N LYS A 237 -10.10 16.76 2.93
CA LYS A 237 -10.33 15.43 3.51
C LYS A 237 -10.60 15.48 5.02
N GLY A 238 -10.31 16.61 5.66
CA GLY A 238 -10.62 16.87 7.06
C GLY A 238 -9.42 16.70 7.99
N ALA A 239 -9.70 16.65 9.29
CA ALA A 239 -8.65 16.57 10.31
C ALA A 239 -8.01 15.17 10.34
N LEU A 240 -6.71 15.11 10.65
CA LEU A 240 -5.92 13.87 10.69
C LEU A 240 -6.58 12.71 11.47
N HIS A 241 -7.20 13.01 12.61
CA HIS A 241 -7.85 11.98 13.43
C HIS A 241 -9.07 11.33 12.73
N GLN A 242 -9.72 12.03 11.81
CA GLN A 242 -10.90 11.58 11.05
C GLN A 242 -10.53 10.80 9.80
N LEU A 243 -9.29 10.93 9.31
CA LEU A 243 -8.82 10.17 8.16
C LEU A 243 -8.81 8.67 8.45
N THR A 244 -9.25 7.88 7.49
CA THR A 244 -9.34 6.42 7.58
C THR A 244 -8.59 5.72 6.46
N ASP A 245 -8.44 6.37 5.31
CA ASP A 245 -7.59 5.90 4.23
C ASP A 245 -6.11 6.08 4.58
N TYR A 246 -5.30 5.06 4.34
CA TYR A 246 -3.88 5.09 4.65
C TYR A 246 -3.13 6.11 3.79
N TRP A 247 -3.44 6.24 2.50
CA TRP A 247 -2.70 7.10 1.58
C TRP A 247 -2.90 8.58 1.92
N ASP A 248 -4.07 8.94 2.42
CA ASP A 248 -4.33 10.28 2.96
C ASP A 248 -3.41 10.59 4.15
N VAL A 249 -3.31 9.66 5.10
CA VAL A 249 -2.47 9.80 6.29
C VAL A 249 -0.98 9.77 5.92
N ALA A 250 -0.57 8.90 5.00
CA ALA A 250 0.80 8.81 4.51
C ALA A 250 1.23 10.09 3.77
N THR A 251 0.35 10.67 2.95
CA THR A 251 0.60 11.95 2.30
C THR A 251 0.76 13.06 3.35
N TYR A 252 -0.11 13.09 4.36
CA TYR A 252 0.02 14.04 5.48
C TYR A 252 1.36 13.89 6.21
N PHE A 253 1.78 12.65 6.46
CA PHE A 253 3.08 12.34 7.07
C PHE A 253 4.25 12.85 6.21
N GLU A 254 4.29 12.50 4.93
CA GLU A 254 5.38 12.88 4.02
C GLU A 254 5.46 14.40 3.81
N VAL A 255 4.32 15.08 3.66
CA VAL A 255 4.25 16.56 3.57
C VAL A 255 4.77 17.20 4.87
N SER A 256 4.40 16.65 6.03
CA SER A 256 4.89 17.15 7.33
C SER A 256 6.39 16.98 7.47
N VAL A 257 6.97 15.87 6.98
CA VAL A 257 8.42 15.65 6.98
C VAL A 257 9.13 16.60 6.02
N LEU A 258 8.59 16.82 4.82
CA LEU A 258 9.14 17.78 3.85
C LEU A 258 9.14 19.22 4.37
N ALA A 259 8.11 19.58 5.14
CA ALA A 259 8.00 20.88 5.80
C ALA A 259 8.75 20.94 7.15
N GLU A 260 9.49 19.88 7.51
CA GLU A 260 10.23 19.74 8.77
C GLU A 260 9.36 19.94 10.04
N ASN A 261 8.05 19.74 9.91
CA ASN A 261 7.11 19.76 11.03
C ASN A 261 7.02 18.36 11.66
N TYR A 262 8.03 18.02 12.46
CA TYR A 262 8.16 16.69 13.06
C TYR A 262 7.04 16.35 14.04
N GLN A 263 6.43 17.34 14.71
CA GLN A 263 5.28 17.11 15.59
C GLN A 263 4.09 16.52 14.81
N LYS A 264 3.68 17.17 13.72
CA LYS A 264 2.61 16.68 12.84
C LYS A 264 2.97 15.35 12.18
N ALA A 265 4.24 15.17 11.83
CA ALA A 265 4.73 13.90 11.30
C ALA A 265 4.56 12.76 12.33
N CYS A 266 4.85 12.99 13.61
CA CYS A 266 4.68 11.98 14.67
C CYS A 266 3.20 11.63 14.91
N GLU A 267 2.31 12.63 14.86
CA GLU A 267 0.85 12.39 14.95
C GLU A 267 0.36 11.50 13.79
N ALA A 268 0.81 11.80 12.57
CA ALA A 268 0.45 11.03 11.39
C ALA A 268 1.06 9.62 11.40
N ALA A 269 2.31 9.50 11.86
CA ALA A 269 2.96 8.21 12.07
C ALA A 269 2.18 7.33 13.07
N LEU A 270 1.72 7.89 14.20
CA LEU A 270 0.86 7.15 15.11
C LEU A 270 -0.41 6.66 14.41
N LYS A 271 -1.07 7.52 13.64
CA LYS A 271 -2.27 7.16 12.90
C LYS A 271 -1.98 6.05 11.86
N MET A 272 -0.89 6.14 11.10
CA MET A 272 -0.44 5.11 10.16
C MET A 272 -0.25 3.76 10.87
N ALA A 273 0.42 3.75 12.02
CA ALA A 273 0.64 2.53 12.80
C ALA A 273 -0.67 1.89 13.28
N MET A 274 -1.69 2.70 13.59
CA MET A 274 -3.01 2.24 14.02
C MET A 274 -3.89 1.75 12.86
N LEU A 275 -3.67 2.23 11.63
CA LEU A 275 -4.43 1.79 10.45
C LEU A 275 -4.05 0.38 9.97
N LYS A 276 -2.92 -0.18 10.41
CA LYS A 276 -2.42 -1.52 10.03
C LYS A 276 -2.39 -1.76 8.51
N PRO A 277 -1.75 -0.86 7.75
CA PRO A 277 -1.68 -1.02 6.30
C PRO A 277 -0.88 -2.27 5.90
N PRO A 278 -1.10 -2.82 4.70
CA PRO A 278 -0.21 -3.82 4.12
C PRO A 278 1.24 -3.35 4.08
N VAL A 279 2.20 -4.26 4.23
CA VAL A 279 3.64 -3.93 4.27
C VAL A 279 4.09 -3.14 3.05
N TRP A 280 3.54 -3.44 1.87
CA TRP A 280 3.93 -2.76 0.63
C TRP A 280 3.52 -1.28 0.57
N PHE A 281 2.45 -0.89 1.28
CA PHE A 281 2.06 0.51 1.44
C PHE A 281 3.15 1.26 2.23
N LEU A 282 3.52 0.72 3.40
CA LEU A 282 4.57 1.28 4.26
C LEU A 282 5.90 1.36 3.53
N LYS A 283 6.27 0.32 2.77
CA LYS A 283 7.52 0.31 1.98
C LYS A 283 7.61 1.50 1.03
N SER A 284 6.52 1.80 0.31
CA SER A 284 6.50 2.94 -0.61
C SER A 284 6.68 4.29 0.11
N THR A 285 6.02 4.48 1.24
CA THR A 285 6.13 5.70 2.05
C THR A 285 7.53 5.83 2.65
N MET A 286 8.06 4.76 3.25
CA MET A 286 9.38 4.79 3.88
C MET A 286 10.53 4.94 2.87
N GLU A 287 10.37 4.48 1.63
CA GLU A 287 11.32 4.79 0.54
C GLU A 287 11.40 6.29 0.24
N ASN A 288 10.27 7.01 0.25
CA ASN A 288 10.27 8.47 0.11
C ASN A 288 10.94 9.13 1.32
N ILE A 289 10.65 8.68 2.54
CA ILE A 289 11.31 9.21 3.75
C ILE A 289 12.82 8.99 3.72
N LYS A 290 13.30 7.83 3.26
CA LYS A 290 14.74 7.57 3.06
C LYS A 290 15.36 8.57 2.10
N LEU A 291 14.70 8.84 0.97
CA LEU A 291 15.15 9.83 -0.01
C LEU A 291 15.23 11.23 0.60
N ILE A 292 14.18 11.68 1.29
CA ILE A 292 14.13 12.99 1.94
C ILE A 292 15.24 13.14 2.98
N ASN A 293 15.40 12.15 3.86
CA ASN A 293 16.39 12.18 4.93
C ASN A 293 17.83 12.12 4.41
N ARG A 294 18.12 11.40 3.32
CA ARG A 294 19.46 11.36 2.71
C ARG A 294 19.90 12.73 2.20
N CYS A 295 18.95 13.56 1.77
CA CYS A 295 19.22 14.88 1.20
C CYS A 295 19.28 15.97 2.27
N ALA A 296 18.79 15.71 3.48
CA ALA A 296 19.01 16.57 4.62
C ALA A 296 20.42 16.30 5.19
N ALA A 297 21.29 17.30 5.19
CA ALA A 297 22.56 17.22 5.90
C ALA A 297 22.27 16.85 7.37
N THR A 298 22.75 15.70 7.83
CA THR A 298 22.55 15.29 9.23
C THR A 298 23.51 16.08 10.10
N ILE A 299 23.09 17.27 10.52
CA ILE A 299 23.85 18.08 11.46
C ILE A 299 23.68 17.47 12.84
N SER A 300 24.80 17.11 13.46
CA SER A 300 24.84 16.74 14.88
C SER A 300 25.07 18.01 15.70
N PRO A 301 24.36 18.24 16.81
CA PRO A 301 23.41 17.33 17.47
C PRO A 301 22.04 17.26 16.78
N ILE A 302 21.42 16.09 16.81
CA ILE A 302 20.04 15.87 16.35
C ILE A 302 19.11 16.80 17.14
N GLU A 303 18.30 17.58 16.42
CA GLU A 303 17.28 18.44 17.01
C GLU A 303 16.35 17.67 17.93
N LYS A 304 16.01 18.25 19.08
CA LYS A 304 15.16 17.61 20.10
C LYS A 304 13.82 17.16 19.52
N GLU A 305 13.24 18.01 18.67
CA GLU A 305 11.98 17.81 17.97
C GLU A 305 12.02 16.62 16.98
N LYS A 306 13.22 16.23 16.53
CA LYS A 306 13.43 15.14 15.59
C LYS A 306 13.55 13.76 16.26
N GLN A 307 13.76 13.69 17.57
CA GLN A 307 14.00 12.40 18.27
C GLN A 307 12.83 11.42 18.15
N GLN A 308 11.59 11.90 18.37
CA GLN A 308 10.41 11.06 18.19
C GLN A 308 10.18 10.68 16.73
N PHE A 309 10.47 11.58 15.79
CA PHE A 309 10.40 11.25 14.37
C PHE A 309 11.38 10.13 14.00
N LEU A 310 12.60 10.15 14.54
CA LEU A 310 13.57 9.07 14.32
C LEU A 310 13.08 7.74 14.89
N PHE A 311 12.42 7.75 16.05
CA PHE A 311 11.74 6.56 16.57
C PHE A 311 10.70 6.04 15.56
N TRP A 312 9.84 6.90 15.01
CA TRP A 312 8.83 6.47 14.04
C TRP A 312 9.45 5.95 12.74
N SER A 313 10.54 6.58 12.27
CA SER A 313 11.30 6.08 11.14
C SER A 313 11.85 4.69 11.43
N GLU A 314 12.45 4.45 12.59
CA GLU A 314 12.96 3.13 13.00
C GLU A 314 11.82 2.11 13.14
N PHE A 315 10.71 2.49 13.77
CA PHE A 315 9.52 1.67 13.93
C PHE A 315 9.00 1.15 12.58
N PHE A 316 8.83 2.02 11.59
CA PHE A 316 8.35 1.60 10.27
C PHE A 316 9.40 0.87 9.44
N MET A 317 10.68 1.21 9.60
CA MET A 317 11.79 0.50 8.98
C MET A 317 11.86 -0.95 9.45
N GLU A 318 11.75 -1.20 10.75
CA GLU A 318 11.65 -2.55 11.29
C GLU A 318 10.37 -3.26 10.81
N ALA A 319 9.24 -2.55 10.71
CA ALA A 319 8.01 -3.14 10.19
C ALA A 319 8.17 -3.67 8.75
N ILE A 320 8.84 -2.92 7.86
CA ILE A 320 9.05 -3.33 6.47
C ILE A 320 10.12 -4.43 6.31
N ASP A 321 11.12 -4.47 7.20
CA ASP A 321 12.19 -5.48 7.14
C ASP A 321 11.80 -6.79 7.85
N SER A 322 10.62 -6.83 8.50
CA SER A 322 10.14 -8.00 9.25
C SER A 322 9.83 -9.26 8.44
N GLU A 323 9.89 -9.18 7.11
CA GLU A 323 9.88 -10.34 6.21
C GLU A 323 11.21 -11.12 6.27
N THR A 324 12.28 -10.52 6.79
CA THR A 324 13.56 -11.16 7.04
C THR A 324 13.68 -11.67 8.48
N GLU A 325 14.74 -12.44 8.78
CA GLU A 325 15.01 -12.83 10.16
C GLU A 325 15.24 -11.57 11.00
N VAL A 326 14.27 -11.25 11.87
CA VAL A 326 14.40 -10.15 12.82
C VAL A 326 15.66 -10.42 13.63
N THR A 327 16.69 -9.57 13.58
CA THR A 327 17.94 -9.73 14.33
C THR A 327 18.09 -8.72 15.46
N CYS A 328 17.14 -7.78 15.57
CA CYS A 328 17.26 -6.62 16.43
C CYS A 328 17.29 -6.98 17.93
N ALA A 329 18.26 -6.40 18.66
CA ALA A 329 18.36 -6.49 20.12
C ALA A 329 17.56 -5.38 20.84
N ARG A 330 17.13 -4.35 20.10
CA ARG A 330 16.40 -3.18 20.59
C ARG A 330 15.16 -2.94 19.74
N PHE A 331 13.99 -3.20 20.31
CA PHE A 331 12.73 -3.05 19.61
C PHE A 331 12.16 -1.65 19.81
N PRO A 332 11.84 -0.89 18.74
CA PRO A 332 10.96 0.26 18.85
C PRO A 332 9.53 -0.25 19.13
N VAL A 333 8.96 0.10 20.26
CA VAL A 333 7.63 -0.34 20.70
C VAL A 333 6.78 0.85 21.13
N LEU A 334 5.46 0.70 21.06
CA LEU A 334 4.52 1.63 21.66
C LEU A 334 3.99 1.04 22.95
N ILE A 335 4.09 1.77 24.05
CA ILE A 335 3.39 1.41 25.29
C ILE A 335 1.97 1.97 25.19
N GLN A 336 0.96 1.11 25.26
CA GLN A 336 -0.42 1.55 25.39
C GLN A 336 -0.75 1.82 26.84
N GLU A 337 -0.84 3.09 27.19
CA GLU A 337 -1.16 3.56 28.54
C GLU A 337 -2.61 3.22 28.93
N LEU A 338 -2.90 3.28 30.23
CA LEU A 338 -4.27 3.11 30.76
C LEU A 338 -5.26 4.14 30.17
N THR A 339 -4.77 5.32 29.82
CA THR A 339 -5.51 6.40 29.13
C THR A 339 -5.79 6.09 27.65
N LYS A 340 -5.34 4.95 27.14
CA LYS A 340 -5.38 4.55 25.72
C LYS A 340 -4.48 5.37 24.80
N GLN A 341 -3.63 6.23 25.36
CA GLN A 341 -2.57 6.89 24.61
C GLN A 341 -1.42 5.92 24.33
N PHE A 342 -0.68 6.18 23.26
CA PHE A 342 0.48 5.38 22.87
C PHE A 342 1.76 6.17 23.08
N THR A 343 2.68 5.63 23.86
CA THR A 343 3.96 6.26 24.18
C THR A 343 5.10 5.57 23.43
N PRO A 344 5.77 6.26 22.48
CA PRO A 344 7.01 5.80 21.85
C PRO A 344 8.07 5.35 22.87
N SER A 345 8.58 4.12 22.73
CA SER A 345 9.51 3.52 23.69
C SER A 345 10.48 2.54 23.02
N TYR A 346 11.65 2.35 23.62
CA TYR A 346 12.57 1.27 23.24
C TYR A 346 12.55 0.15 24.26
N LEU A 347 12.49 -1.08 23.77
CA LEU A 347 12.65 -2.30 24.55
C LEU A 347 13.95 -2.98 24.15
N THR A 348 14.96 -2.92 25.01
CA THR A 348 16.29 -3.50 24.76
C THR A 348 16.45 -4.78 25.53
N LEU A 349 16.85 -5.86 24.86
CA LEU A 349 17.16 -7.14 25.47
C LEU A 349 18.67 -7.27 25.69
N ASN A 350 19.10 -7.41 26.94
CA ASN A 350 20.45 -7.86 27.24
C ASN A 350 20.44 -9.39 27.38
N VAL A 351 20.94 -10.07 26.33
CA VAL A 351 20.96 -11.54 26.28
C VAL A 351 21.92 -12.12 27.34
N THR A 352 23.06 -11.46 27.57
CA THR A 352 24.11 -11.92 28.48
C THR A 352 23.70 -11.80 29.93
N GLU A 353 23.19 -10.63 30.33
CA GLU A 353 22.76 -10.35 31.70
C GLU A 353 21.34 -10.83 32.01
N ARG A 354 20.66 -11.43 31.03
CA ARG A 354 19.26 -11.90 31.13
C ARG A 354 18.33 -10.82 31.70
N SER A 355 18.53 -9.59 31.22
CA SER A 355 17.75 -8.44 31.63
C SER A 355 17.16 -7.73 30.42
N MET A 356 16.15 -6.91 30.65
CA MET A 356 15.60 -6.03 29.63
C MET A 356 15.44 -4.62 30.18
N ILE A 357 15.58 -3.65 29.30
CA ILE A 357 15.38 -2.24 29.59
C ILE A 357 14.24 -1.74 28.73
N LEU A 358 13.20 -1.20 29.37
CA LEU A 358 12.12 -0.49 28.70
C LEU A 358 12.30 1.00 28.99
N SER A 359 12.28 1.85 27.98
CA SER A 359 12.47 3.30 28.17
C SER A 359 11.68 4.13 27.17
N HIS A 360 11.04 5.20 27.64
CA HIS A 360 10.32 6.14 26.78
C HIS A 360 11.28 6.92 25.88
N VAL A 361 10.81 7.24 24.67
CA VAL A 361 11.42 8.24 23.79
C VAL A 361 10.82 9.59 24.11
N LEU A 362 11.53 10.34 24.96
CA LEU A 362 11.09 11.66 25.41
C LEU A 362 11.49 12.73 24.39
N GLU A 363 10.56 13.61 24.00
CA GLU A 363 10.83 14.80 23.15
C GLU A 363 11.93 15.69 23.74
N ASN A 364 12.11 15.61 25.05
CA ASN A 364 12.90 16.52 25.86
C ASN A 364 13.95 15.79 26.73
N SER A 365 14.52 14.71 26.20
CA SER A 365 15.55 13.88 26.89
C SER A 365 16.76 14.68 27.44
N GLN A 366 17.00 15.90 26.95
CA GLN A 366 18.07 16.81 27.37
C GLN A 366 17.60 18.03 28.19
N GLN A 367 16.35 18.09 28.66
CA GLN A 367 15.97 19.11 29.64
C GLN A 367 16.69 18.87 30.98
N LYS A 368 17.05 19.95 31.70
CA LYS A 368 17.73 19.87 33.00
C LYS A 368 16.95 19.07 34.05
N LYS A 369 15.63 18.89 33.85
CA LYS A 369 14.79 17.98 34.62
C LYS A 369 13.97 17.14 33.63
N PRO A 370 14.01 15.80 33.71
CA PRO A 370 13.10 14.96 32.95
C PRO A 370 11.65 15.27 33.36
N PRO A 371 10.67 14.99 32.49
CA PRO A 371 9.26 15.04 32.85
C PRO A 371 9.02 14.21 34.13
N PRO A 372 8.07 14.63 34.98
CA PRO A 372 7.77 13.92 36.23
C PRO A 372 7.24 12.53 35.91
N GLY A 373 7.79 11.52 36.57
CA GLY A 373 7.37 10.13 36.40
C GLY A 373 8.55 9.18 36.17
N ILE A 374 8.24 7.88 36.11
CA ILE A 374 9.19 6.85 35.71
C ILE A 374 9.13 6.73 34.19
N HIS A 375 10.29 6.79 33.54
CA HIS A 375 10.41 6.72 32.07
C HIS A 375 11.41 5.65 31.62
N ARG A 376 11.97 4.92 32.57
CA ARG A 376 12.94 3.86 32.32
C ARG A 376 12.77 2.79 33.39
N TRP A 377 12.61 1.56 32.93
CA TRP A 377 12.49 0.38 33.77
C TRP A 377 13.58 -0.61 33.39
N HIS A 378 14.15 -1.26 34.40
CA HIS A 378 15.09 -2.35 34.24
C HIS A 378 14.47 -3.58 34.88
N PHE A 379 14.34 -4.65 34.10
CA PHE A 379 13.74 -5.90 34.53
C PHE A 379 14.77 -7.01 34.39
N THR A 380 15.08 -7.67 35.50
CA THR A 380 15.76 -8.96 35.47
C THR A 380 14.76 -10.07 35.19
N ALA A 381 15.24 -11.27 34.85
CA ALA A 381 14.39 -12.44 34.64
C ALA A 381 13.41 -12.69 35.82
N GLY A 382 13.85 -12.49 37.06
CA GLY A 382 13.04 -12.67 38.26
C GLY A 382 11.94 -11.62 38.43
N ASN A 383 12.07 -10.43 37.84
CA ASN A 383 11.03 -9.39 37.93
C ASN A 383 9.84 -9.68 36.99
N ILE A 384 10.00 -10.54 35.99
CA ILE A 384 8.98 -10.81 34.97
C ILE A 384 8.10 -11.96 35.44
N LYS A 385 6.81 -11.72 35.63
CA LYS A 385 5.80 -12.70 36.07
C LYS A 385 5.24 -13.52 34.91
N ALA A 386 4.96 -12.89 33.77
CA ALA A 386 4.47 -13.56 32.57
C ALA A 386 4.56 -12.64 31.35
N VAL A 387 4.45 -13.23 30.16
CA VAL A 387 4.16 -12.52 28.91
C VAL A 387 2.96 -13.19 28.23
N SER A 388 2.06 -12.41 27.65
CA SER A 388 0.92 -12.93 26.90
C SER A 388 0.72 -12.13 25.62
N ALA A 389 0.73 -12.79 24.47
CA ALA A 389 0.29 -12.16 23.22
C ALA A 389 -1.18 -11.75 23.31
N SER A 390 -1.54 -10.64 22.67
CA SER A 390 -2.91 -10.15 22.60
C SER A 390 -3.71 -10.97 21.59
N LYS A 391 -4.96 -11.30 21.92
CA LYS A 391 -5.91 -11.95 20.99
C LYS A 391 -6.55 -10.98 20.00
N ARG A 392 -6.42 -9.66 20.23
CA ARG A 392 -7.07 -8.62 19.42
C ARG A 392 -6.12 -7.96 18.43
N ASP A 393 -4.82 -8.00 18.72
CA ASP A 393 -3.77 -7.40 17.90
C ASP A 393 -2.55 -8.30 17.96
N ASP A 394 -2.21 -8.92 16.83
CA ASP A 394 -1.08 -9.83 16.66
C ASP A 394 0.28 -9.15 16.83
N ARG A 395 0.32 -7.82 16.77
CA ARG A 395 1.51 -7.01 17.07
C ARG A 395 1.65 -6.68 18.55
N SER A 396 0.68 -7.04 19.39
CA SER A 396 0.62 -6.60 20.79
C SER A 396 0.83 -7.74 21.78
N MET A 397 1.45 -7.43 22.93
CA MET A 397 1.59 -8.34 24.06
C MET A 397 1.55 -7.61 25.42
N PHE A 398 1.14 -8.34 26.45
CA PHE A 398 1.11 -7.90 27.85
C PHE A 398 2.31 -8.44 28.62
N LEU A 399 3.10 -7.55 29.21
CA LEU A 399 4.23 -7.85 30.07
C LEU A 399 3.79 -7.67 31.53
N TYR A 400 3.76 -8.77 32.27
CA TYR A 400 3.39 -8.79 33.68
C TYR A 400 4.64 -8.83 34.54
N VAL A 401 4.73 -7.98 35.56
CA VAL A 401 5.92 -7.84 36.42
C VAL A 401 5.54 -7.92 37.90
N HIS A 402 6.48 -8.35 38.76
CA HIS A 402 6.22 -8.63 40.17
C HIS A 402 6.20 -7.39 41.07
N GLU A 403 7.11 -6.43 40.83
CA GLU A 403 7.39 -5.34 41.78
C GLU A 403 6.91 -3.97 41.32
N ASN A 404 6.49 -3.83 40.06
CA ASN A 404 5.84 -2.62 39.58
C ASN A 404 4.33 -2.87 39.55
N SER A 405 3.53 -1.92 40.05
CA SER A 405 2.06 -1.98 40.01
C SER A 405 1.49 -2.02 38.59
N ASP A 406 2.33 -1.77 37.59
CA ASP A 406 1.91 -1.51 36.22
C ASP A 406 2.33 -2.67 35.32
N ASP A 407 1.33 -3.34 34.75
CA ASP A 407 1.51 -4.24 33.61
C ASP A 407 1.64 -3.42 32.32
N PHE A 408 2.54 -3.81 31.42
CA PHE A 408 2.77 -3.07 30.17
C PHE A 408 2.07 -3.73 29.01
N ASN A 409 1.28 -2.96 28.26
CA ASN A 409 0.79 -3.37 26.96
C ASN A 409 1.69 -2.79 25.86
N LEU A 410 2.45 -3.66 25.20
CA LEU A 410 3.45 -3.29 24.21
C LEU A 410 2.94 -3.62 22.82
N VAL A 411 3.01 -2.66 21.90
CA VAL A 411 2.74 -2.84 20.47
C VAL A 411 4.04 -2.75 19.69
N PHE A 412 4.35 -3.82 18.96
CA PHE A 412 5.56 -3.97 18.15
C PHE A 412 5.32 -3.48 16.70
N PRO A 413 6.41 -3.29 15.92
CA PRO A 413 6.32 -2.93 14.51
C PRO A 413 5.51 -3.93 13.68
N SER A 414 5.66 -5.22 13.97
CA SER A 414 4.93 -6.30 13.29
C SER A 414 4.68 -7.51 14.20
N ALA A 415 3.83 -8.43 13.75
CA ALA A 415 3.54 -9.67 14.48
C ALA A 415 4.78 -10.55 14.63
N ALA A 416 5.68 -10.56 13.64
CA ALA A 416 6.95 -11.29 13.70
C ALA A 416 7.84 -10.78 14.85
N HIS A 417 7.92 -9.47 15.04
CA HIS A 417 8.66 -8.87 16.17
C HIS A 417 8.08 -9.28 17.52
N CYS A 418 6.75 -9.19 17.67
CA CYS A 418 6.04 -9.60 18.88
C CYS A 418 6.29 -11.09 19.19
N ASN A 419 6.08 -11.97 18.21
CA ASN A 419 6.27 -13.41 18.35
C ASN A 419 7.72 -13.78 18.68
N LYS A 420 8.70 -13.12 18.04
CA LYS A 420 10.11 -13.33 18.36
C LYS A 420 10.40 -12.97 19.82
N PHE A 421 9.95 -11.80 20.27
CA PHE A 421 10.16 -11.35 21.65
C PHE A 421 9.53 -12.33 22.66
N VAL A 422 8.26 -12.69 22.46
CA VAL A 422 7.55 -13.65 23.30
C VAL A 422 8.28 -14.99 23.36
N THR A 423 8.75 -15.50 22.22
CA THR A 423 9.52 -16.75 22.14
C THR A 423 10.83 -16.66 22.91
N VAL A 424 11.58 -15.56 22.80
CA VAL A 424 12.84 -15.35 23.52
C VAL A 424 12.61 -15.34 25.03
N VAL A 425 11.55 -14.68 25.51
CA VAL A 425 11.23 -14.63 26.95
C VAL A 425 10.72 -16.00 27.46
N LEU A 426 9.86 -16.69 26.71
CA LEU A 426 9.29 -17.99 27.12
C LEU A 426 10.30 -19.15 27.05
N THR A 427 11.12 -19.21 26.01
CA THR A 427 12.13 -20.28 25.85
C THR A 427 13.16 -20.22 26.98
N LYS A 428 13.53 -19.01 27.42
CA LYS A 428 14.45 -18.81 28.53
C LYS A 428 13.88 -19.22 29.89
N ARG A 429 12.56 -19.06 30.11
CA ARG A 429 11.89 -19.63 31.29
C ARG A 429 11.90 -21.15 31.29
N ARG A 430 11.71 -21.81 30.13
CA ARG A 430 11.73 -23.28 30.06
C ARG A 430 13.08 -23.89 30.44
N LEU A 431 14.20 -23.21 30.14
CA LEU A 431 15.53 -23.66 30.57
C LEU A 431 15.72 -23.61 32.09
N GLU A 432 15.13 -22.63 32.79
CA GLU A 432 15.20 -22.54 34.25
C GLU A 432 14.41 -23.66 34.94
N TYR A 433 13.24 -24.05 34.40
CA TYR A 433 12.48 -25.18 34.95
C TYR A 433 13.14 -26.54 34.68
N LEU A 434 13.83 -26.71 33.55
CA LEU A 434 14.56 -27.94 33.24
C LEU A 434 15.85 -28.08 34.06
N LEU A 435 16.52 -26.98 34.39
CA LEU A 435 17.73 -26.98 35.22
C LEU A 435 17.44 -26.96 36.73
N ALA A 436 16.27 -26.49 37.16
CA ALA A 436 15.84 -26.57 38.56
C ALA A 436 15.17 -27.91 38.92
N ALA A 437 14.83 -28.73 37.91
CA ALA A 437 14.27 -30.07 38.07
C ALA A 437 15.33 -31.20 37.94
N LEU A 438 16.60 -30.83 37.74
CA LEU A 438 17.79 -31.68 37.84
C LEU A 438 18.56 -31.29 39.10
#